data_AF-A0A383RAN4-F1
#
_entry.id   AF-A0A383RAN4-F1
#
_cell.length_a   1.000
_cell.length_b   1.000
_cell.length_c   1.000
_cell.angle_alpha   90.00
_cell.angle_beta   90.00
_cell.angle_gamma   90.00
#
_symmetry.space_group_name_H-M   'P 1'
#
loop_
_entity.id
_entity.type
_entity.pdbx_description
1 polymer ?
#
loop_
_entity_poly.entity_id
_entity_poly.type
_entity_poly.pdbx_seq_one_letter_code
_entity_poly.pdbx_strand_id
1 'polypeptide(L)'
;MEQKQCGAKTKSGEACKKAALKNGRCRFHGGKSTGPKDKTKHSERLKGNKNALRHGLYETIWLDTLTEEERELYHQVSTDPNVQVDSEYRLSELRKRRMLLRIQQEEQKDKPDPAEIRAIEDAITKVQMNVAALFGRTASSGICRSRKAMAR
;
A
#
# COMPACT_ATOMS: atom_id res chain seq x y z
N MET A 1 2.01 50.57 -13.42
CA MET A 1 1.80 49.11 -13.53
C MET A 1 1.65 48.54 -12.14
N GLU A 2 0.50 48.00 -11.80
CA GLU A 2 0.21 47.44 -10.48
C GLU A 2 1.00 46.13 -10.27
N GLN A 3 1.83 46.08 -9.22
CA GLN A 3 2.63 44.88 -8.91
C GLN A 3 1.72 43.80 -8.30
N LYS A 4 1.47 42.74 -9.08
CA LYS A 4 0.71 41.58 -8.61
C LYS A 4 1.43 40.90 -7.45
N GLN A 5 0.68 40.45 -6.45
CA GLN A 5 1.21 39.66 -5.33
C GLN A 5 1.35 38.18 -5.71
N CYS A 6 2.24 37.46 -5.03
CA CYS A 6 2.54 36.06 -5.31
C CYS A 6 1.38 35.09 -5.01
N GLY A 7 0.62 35.33 -3.94
CA GLY A 7 -0.57 34.54 -3.58
C GLY A 7 -0.33 33.08 -3.13
N ALA A 8 0.88 32.53 -3.23
CA ALA A 8 1.18 31.16 -2.81
C ALA A 8 1.03 30.98 -1.28
N LYS A 9 0.56 29.82 -0.82
CA LYS A 9 0.40 29.53 0.61
C LYS A 9 1.77 29.48 1.31
N THR A 10 1.89 30.26 2.38
CA THR A 10 3.07 30.27 3.26
C THR A 10 2.96 29.15 4.31
N LYS A 11 4.01 28.95 5.11
CA LYS A 11 4.03 27.93 6.18
C LYS A 11 2.96 28.19 7.26
N SER A 12 2.52 29.44 7.44
CA SER A 12 1.40 29.81 8.32
C SER A 12 0.02 29.64 7.68
N GLY A 13 -0.06 29.16 6.43
CA GLY A 13 -1.32 28.94 5.70
C GLY A 13 -1.86 30.17 4.96
N GLU A 14 -1.36 31.38 5.27
CA GLU A 14 -1.77 32.62 4.62
C GLU A 14 -1.15 32.80 3.22
N ALA A 15 -1.83 33.59 2.37
CA ALA A 15 -1.35 33.92 1.04
C ALA A 15 -0.11 34.83 1.07
N CYS A 16 0.87 34.54 0.21
CA CYS A 16 2.11 35.30 0.14
C CYS A 16 1.89 36.71 -0.44
N LYS A 17 2.10 37.72 0.42
CA LYS A 17 1.97 39.15 0.09
C LYS A 17 3.19 39.72 -0.65
N LYS A 18 4.25 38.93 -0.89
CA LYS A 18 5.45 39.40 -1.62
C LYS A 18 5.11 39.65 -3.09
N ALA A 19 5.78 40.63 -3.69
CA ALA A 19 5.65 40.94 -5.11
C ALA A 19 5.96 39.71 -5.98
N ALA A 20 5.11 39.47 -6.97
CA ALA A 20 5.29 38.45 -7.99
C ALA A 20 6.36 38.86 -9.00
N LEU A 21 7.13 37.89 -9.47
CA LEU A 21 7.98 38.04 -10.66
C LEU A 21 7.15 37.79 -11.93
N LYS A 22 7.78 37.84 -13.10
CA LYS A 22 7.11 37.66 -14.41
C LYS A 22 6.24 36.39 -14.50
N ASN A 23 6.61 35.34 -13.77
CA ASN A 23 5.87 34.07 -13.73
C ASN A 23 4.74 34.02 -12.68
N GLY A 24 4.38 35.16 -12.07
CA GLY A 24 3.30 35.25 -11.09
C GLY A 24 3.67 34.80 -9.67
N ARG A 25 4.89 34.32 -9.43
CA ARG A 25 5.34 33.89 -8.09
C ARG A 25 6.53 34.71 -7.59
N CYS A 26 6.67 34.83 -6.27
CA CYS A 26 7.81 35.52 -5.67
C CYS A 26 9.05 34.63 -5.66
N ARG A 27 10.21 35.24 -5.40
CA ARG A 27 11.51 34.54 -5.35
C ARG A 27 11.56 33.32 -4.41
N PHE A 28 10.70 33.28 -3.38
CA PHE A 28 10.64 32.20 -2.39
C PHE A 28 9.66 31.07 -2.77
N HIS A 29 8.73 31.32 -3.68
CA HIS A 29 7.71 30.36 -4.09
C HIS A 29 7.87 29.93 -5.55
N GLY A 30 9.11 29.77 -6.02
CA GLY A 30 9.40 29.33 -7.39
C GLY A 30 9.41 30.44 -8.43
N GLY A 31 9.37 31.71 -8.02
CA GLY A 31 9.41 32.86 -8.93
C GLY A 31 10.68 32.95 -9.78
N LYS A 32 11.76 32.32 -9.34
CA LYS A 32 13.03 32.21 -10.09
C LYS A 32 13.06 31.00 -11.04
N SER A 33 12.09 30.10 -10.98
CA SER A 33 12.07 28.92 -11.84
C SER A 33 11.72 29.33 -13.27
N THR A 34 12.62 29.01 -14.20
CA THR A 34 12.42 29.18 -15.65
C THR A 34 11.80 27.93 -16.29
N GLY A 35 11.50 26.90 -15.49
CA GLY A 35 11.14 25.58 -15.99
C GLY A 35 12.34 24.83 -16.61
N PRO A 36 12.08 23.63 -17.16
CA PRO A 36 13.10 22.84 -17.86
C PRO A 36 13.66 23.59 -19.07
N LYS A 37 14.99 23.60 -19.22
CA LYS A 37 15.67 24.24 -20.37
C LYS A 37 15.28 23.59 -21.71
N ASP A 38 15.08 22.27 -21.68
CA ASP A 38 14.64 21.48 -22.82
C ASP A 38 13.35 20.71 -22.43
N LYS A 39 12.24 21.11 -23.06
CA LYS A 39 10.92 20.54 -22.78
C LYS A 39 10.76 19.13 -23.35
N THR A 40 11.37 18.84 -24.51
CA THR A 40 11.22 17.53 -25.17
C THR A 40 11.97 16.48 -24.34
N LYS A 41 13.24 16.74 -24.02
CA LYS A 41 14.04 15.87 -23.15
C LYS A 41 13.44 15.70 -21.75
N HIS A 42 12.85 16.76 -21.19
CA HIS A 42 12.15 16.66 -19.90
C HIS A 42 10.88 15.79 -20.00
N SER A 43 10.08 15.95 -21.05
CA SER A 43 8.88 15.14 -21.27
C SER A 43 9.22 13.66 -21.51
N GLU A 44 10.30 13.39 -22.23
CA GLU A 44 10.79 12.04 -22.49
C GLU A 44 11.27 11.37 -21.20
N ARG A 45 11.99 12.10 -20.35
CA ARG A 45 12.38 11.62 -19.01
C ARG A 45 11.19 11.34 -18.09
N LEU A 46 10.07 12.04 -18.28
CA LEU A 46 8.86 11.82 -17.48
C LEU A 46 8.06 10.59 -17.91
N LYS A 47 8.23 10.10 -19.14
CA LYS A 47 7.56 8.87 -19.60
C LYS A 47 8.02 7.69 -18.75
N GLY A 48 7.07 6.97 -18.16
CA GLY A 48 7.37 5.82 -17.28
C GLY A 48 7.92 6.18 -15.90
N ASN A 49 7.94 7.46 -15.51
CA ASN A 49 8.41 7.86 -14.19
C ASN A 49 7.48 7.34 -13.07
N LYS A 50 7.97 6.38 -12.29
CA LYS A 50 7.26 5.80 -11.13
C LYS A 50 7.56 6.52 -9.80
N ASN A 51 8.22 7.68 -9.78
CA ASN A 51 8.60 8.36 -8.52
C ASN A 51 7.39 8.84 -7.67
N ALA A 52 6.23 9.03 -8.29
CA ALA A 52 5.00 9.37 -7.57
C ALA A 52 4.18 8.14 -7.15
N LEU A 53 4.63 6.94 -7.54
CA LEU A 53 3.98 5.68 -7.19
C LEU A 53 4.20 5.39 -5.71
N ARG A 54 3.12 5.29 -4.94
CA ARG A 54 3.20 5.03 -3.50
C ARG A 54 3.15 3.55 -3.13
N HIS A 55 2.22 2.80 -3.72
CA HIS A 55 1.95 1.43 -3.32
C HIS A 55 1.48 0.50 -4.46
N GLY A 56 1.49 0.95 -5.72
CA GLY A 56 1.15 0.11 -6.89
C GLY A 56 -0.32 -0.32 -7.04
N LEU A 57 -1.16 -0.24 -6.00
CA LEU A 57 -2.58 -0.70 -6.01
C LEU A 57 -3.43 -0.28 -7.22
N TYR A 58 -3.18 0.91 -7.79
CA TYR A 58 -3.94 1.44 -8.92
C TYR A 58 -3.21 1.28 -10.27
N GLU A 59 -2.12 0.51 -10.32
CA GLU A 59 -1.48 0.18 -11.60
C GLU A 59 -2.39 -0.74 -12.40
N THR A 60 -2.52 -0.45 -13.69
CA THR A 60 -3.16 -1.37 -14.63
C THR A 60 -2.11 -2.40 -15.05
N ILE A 61 -2.34 -3.65 -14.68
CA ILE A 61 -1.44 -4.76 -14.99
C ILE A 61 -2.05 -5.56 -16.14
N TRP A 62 -1.37 -5.60 -17.28
CA TRP A 62 -1.75 -6.43 -18.42
C TRP A 62 -0.78 -7.61 -18.55
N LEU A 63 -1.29 -8.77 -19.00
CA LEU A 63 -0.51 -10.02 -19.05
C LEU A 63 0.72 -9.91 -19.97
N ASP A 64 0.59 -9.17 -21.08
CA ASP A 64 1.66 -8.88 -22.04
C ASP A 64 2.73 -7.94 -21.47
N THR A 65 2.37 -7.08 -20.51
CA THR A 65 3.30 -6.16 -19.85
C THR A 65 4.07 -6.77 -18.69
N LEU A 66 3.77 -8.01 -18.31
CA LEU A 66 4.48 -8.70 -17.24
C LEU A 66 5.94 -8.99 -17.63
N THR A 67 6.82 -8.99 -16.64
CA THR A 67 8.15 -9.58 -16.76
C THR A 67 8.05 -11.11 -16.80
N GLU A 68 9.16 -11.78 -17.14
CA GLU A 68 9.16 -13.24 -17.22
C GLU A 68 8.96 -13.91 -15.86
N GLU A 69 9.61 -13.38 -14.82
CA GLU A 69 9.46 -13.83 -13.44
C GLU A 69 8.00 -13.67 -12.96
N GLU A 70 7.36 -12.53 -13.27
CA GLU A 70 5.96 -12.29 -12.93
C GLU A 70 4.99 -13.22 -13.67
N ARG A 71 5.29 -13.57 -14.93
CA ARG A 71 4.50 -14.55 -15.69
C ARG A 71 4.61 -15.94 -15.08
N GLU A 72 5.81 -16.37 -14.71
CA GLU A 72 6.00 -17.67 -14.07
C GLU A 72 5.22 -17.74 -12.75
N LEU A 73 5.32 -16.70 -11.92
CA LEU A 73 4.55 -16.58 -10.68
C LEU A 73 3.04 -16.60 -10.93
N TYR A 74 2.55 -15.89 -11.96
CA TYR A 74 1.14 -15.90 -12.34
C TYR A 74 0.63 -17.32 -12.61
N HIS A 75 1.44 -18.18 -13.24
CA HIS A 75 1.08 -19.57 -13.51
C HIS A 75 1.20 -20.50 -12.30
N GLN A 76 2.10 -20.21 -11.37
CA GLN A 76 2.28 -20.99 -10.14
C GLN A 76 1.18 -20.72 -9.10
N VAL A 77 0.62 -19.51 -9.08
CA VAL A 77 -0.41 -19.12 -8.10
C VAL A 77 -1.73 -19.82 -8.41
N SER A 78 -2.16 -20.70 -7.51
CA SER A 78 -3.46 -21.36 -7.62
C SER A 78 -4.60 -20.34 -7.46
N THR A 79 -5.59 -20.44 -8.34
CA THR A 79 -6.85 -19.68 -8.27
C THR A 79 -7.95 -20.44 -7.52
N ASP A 80 -7.69 -21.69 -7.12
CA ASP A 80 -8.64 -22.47 -6.34
C ASP A 80 -8.79 -21.88 -4.92
N PRO A 81 -10.02 -21.51 -4.50
CA PRO A 81 -10.25 -20.88 -3.21
C PRO A 81 -9.80 -21.73 -2.01
N ASN A 82 -9.93 -23.06 -2.09
CA ASN A 82 -9.56 -23.92 -0.98
C ASN A 82 -8.03 -24.00 -0.84
N VAL A 83 -7.31 -24.10 -1.96
CA VAL A 83 -5.84 -24.07 -1.98
C VAL A 83 -5.29 -22.74 -1.46
N GLN A 84 -5.93 -21.62 -1.80
CA GLN A 84 -5.54 -20.31 -1.27
C GLN A 84 -5.75 -20.23 0.24
N VAL A 85 -6.91 -20.68 0.74
CA VAL A 85 -7.21 -20.69 2.19
C VAL A 85 -6.24 -21.58 2.96
N ASP A 86 -5.95 -22.78 2.46
CA ASP A 86 -5.00 -23.70 3.09
C ASP A 86 -3.59 -23.09 3.16
N SER A 87 -3.13 -22.45 2.07
CA SER A 87 -1.82 -21.77 2.04
C SER A 87 -1.72 -20.66 3.09
N GLU A 88 -2.75 -19.80 3.17
CA GLU A 88 -2.81 -18.71 4.15
C GLU A 88 -2.94 -19.22 5.59
N TYR A 89 -3.69 -20.31 5.80
CA TYR A 89 -3.85 -20.96 7.10
C TYR A 89 -2.50 -21.50 7.60
N ARG A 90 -1.77 -22.24 6.76
CA ARG A 90 -0.43 -22.76 7.09
C ARG A 90 0.54 -21.65 7.48
N LEU A 91 0.59 -20.57 6.71
CA LEU A 91 1.45 -19.41 7.03
C LEU A 91 1.03 -18.71 8.32
N SER A 92 -0.28 -18.62 8.58
CA SER A 92 -0.81 -18.01 9.80
C SER A 92 -0.48 -18.84 11.05
N GLU A 93 -0.52 -20.16 10.97
CA GLU A 93 -0.07 -21.05 12.06
C GLU A 93 1.41 -20.84 12.38
N LEU A 94 2.27 -20.79 11.35
CA LEU A 94 3.71 -20.51 11.54
C LEU A 94 3.94 -19.13 12.16
N ARG A 95 3.17 -18.11 11.75
CA ARG A 95 3.25 -16.76 12.33
C ARG A 95 2.87 -16.77 13.81
N LYS A 96 1.75 -17.41 14.18
CA LYS A 96 1.34 -17.58 15.58
C LYS A 96 2.40 -18.30 16.39
N ARG A 97 2.98 -19.39 15.87
CA ARG A 97 4.06 -20.12 16.55
C ARG A 97 5.24 -19.23 16.86
N ARG A 98 5.69 -18.41 15.91
CA ARG A 98 6.80 -17.45 16.13
C ARG A 98 6.45 -16.40 17.18
N MET A 99 5.21 -15.93 17.21
CA MET A 99 4.73 -14.98 18.23
C MET A 99 4.71 -15.62 19.63
N LEU A 100 4.21 -16.85 19.76
CA LEU A 100 4.21 -17.59 21.02
C LEU A 100 5.63 -17.84 21.53
N LEU A 101 6.58 -18.15 20.64
CA LEU A 101 7.99 -18.27 21.02
C LEU A 101 8.58 -16.96 21.56
N ARG A 102 8.15 -15.80 21.04
CA ARG A 102 8.57 -14.49 21.57
C ARG A 102 7.97 -14.23 22.95
N ILE A 103 6.70 -14.59 23.18
CA ILE A 103 6.09 -14.53 24.51
C ILE A 103 6.88 -15.38 25.49
N GLN A 104 7.16 -16.64 25.13
CA GLN A 104 7.94 -17.56 25.96
C GLN A 104 9.34 -16.98 26.29
N GLN A 105 10.00 -16.32 25.34
CA GLN A 105 11.28 -15.65 25.58
C GLN A 105 11.15 -14.47 26.53
N GLU A 106 10.07 -13.68 26.42
CA GLU A 106 9.79 -12.54 27.29
C GLU A 106 9.53 -12.97 28.74
N GLU A 107 8.72 -14.02 28.91
CA GLU A 107 8.39 -14.60 30.21
C GLU A 107 9.61 -15.18 30.93
N GLN A 108 10.62 -15.63 30.18
CA GLN A 108 11.86 -16.18 30.74
C GLN A 108 12.87 -15.12 31.18
N LYS A 109 12.63 -13.83 30.90
CA LYS A 109 13.52 -12.76 31.37
C LYS A 109 13.40 -12.59 32.88
N ASP A 110 14.48 -12.14 33.51
CA ASP A 110 14.49 -11.78 34.94
C ASP A 110 13.42 -10.72 35.30
N LYS A 111 13.04 -9.89 34.32
CA LYS A 111 11.98 -8.89 34.41
C LYS A 111 11.16 -8.89 33.12
N PRO A 112 10.07 -9.67 33.05
CA PRO A 112 9.20 -9.66 31.87
C PRO A 112 8.47 -8.33 31.75
N ASP A 113 8.27 -7.83 30.52
CA ASP A 113 7.39 -6.70 30.23
C ASP A 113 5.96 -7.19 29.88
N PRO A 114 4.97 -7.02 30.78
CA PRO A 114 3.60 -7.44 30.49
C PRO A 114 2.96 -6.66 29.33
N ALA A 115 3.41 -5.44 29.04
CA ALA A 115 2.87 -4.66 27.94
C ALA A 115 3.31 -5.23 26.58
N GLU A 116 4.55 -5.73 26.49
CA GLU A 116 5.05 -6.39 25.28
C GLU A 116 4.35 -7.73 25.04
N ILE A 117 4.17 -8.54 26.09
CA ILE A 117 3.40 -9.80 26.01
C ILE A 117 1.99 -9.53 25.51
N ARG A 118 1.28 -8.58 26.13
CA ARG A 118 -0.09 -8.20 25.73
C ARG A 118 -0.17 -7.70 24.30
N ALA A 119 0.82 -6.92 23.84
CA ALA A 119 0.87 -6.46 22.46
C ALA A 119 1.03 -7.63 21.46
N ILE A 120 1.80 -8.67 21.83
CA ILE A 120 1.95 -9.88 21.02
C ILE A 120 0.66 -10.70 21.04
N GLU A 121 0.00 -10.84 22.19
CA GLU A 121 -1.30 -11.52 22.31
C GLU A 121 -2.37 -10.84 21.43
N ASP A 122 -2.50 -9.51 21.50
CA ASP A 122 -3.41 -8.74 20.65
C ASP A 122 -3.09 -8.94 19.15
N ALA A 123 -1.81 -9.06 18.80
CA ALA A 123 -1.39 -9.36 17.44
C ALA A 123 -1.75 -10.80 17.01
N ILE A 124 -1.64 -11.78 17.91
CA ILE A 124 -2.12 -13.16 17.67
C ILE A 124 -3.63 -13.16 17.43
N THR A 125 -4.41 -12.43 18.25
CA THR A 125 -5.87 -12.31 18.06
C THR A 125 -6.20 -11.72 16.69
N LYS A 126 -5.48 -10.68 16.23
CA LYS A 126 -5.65 -10.13 14.87
C LYS A 126 -5.37 -11.17 13.78
N VAL A 127 -4.32 -11.99 13.94
CA VAL A 127 -4.03 -13.09 12.99
C VAL A 127 -5.18 -14.10 12.98
N GLN A 128 -5.70 -14.48 14.14
CA GLN A 128 -6.84 -15.40 14.24
C GLN A 128 -8.11 -14.83 13.60
N MET A 129 -8.40 -13.54 13.81
CA MET A 129 -9.53 -12.86 13.17
C MET A 129 -9.40 -12.83 11.65
N ASN A 130 -8.19 -12.57 11.13
CA ASN A 130 -7.94 -12.60 9.69
C ASN A 130 -8.18 -14.00 9.10
N VAL A 131 -7.70 -15.05 9.78
CA VAL A 131 -7.95 -16.44 9.39
C VAL A 131 -9.44 -16.76 9.39
N ALA A 132 -10.18 -16.36 10.44
CA ALA A 132 -11.63 -16.54 10.49
C ALA A 132 -12.37 -15.85 9.32
N ALA A 133 -11.93 -14.64 8.95
CA ALA A 133 -12.48 -13.91 7.82
C ALA A 133 -12.22 -14.60 6.47
N LEU A 134 -11.12 -15.32 6.31
CA LEU A 134 -10.85 -16.12 5.10
C LEU A 134 -11.86 -17.26 4.93
N PHE A 135 -12.16 -17.99 6.02
CA PHE A 135 -13.15 -19.06 6.00
C PHE A 135 -14.59 -18.56 5.78
N GLY A 136 -14.94 -17.37 6.29
CA GLY A 136 -16.26 -16.77 6.06
C GLY A 136 -16.53 -16.44 4.58
N ARG A 137 -15.48 -16.09 3.81
CA ARG A 137 -15.60 -15.73 2.38
C ARG A 137 -15.89 -16.97 1.51
N THR A 138 -15.24 -18.10 1.77
CA THR A 138 -15.45 -19.32 0.97
C THR A 138 -16.85 -19.89 1.15
N ALA A 139 -17.40 -19.87 2.37
CA ALA A 139 -18.79 -20.28 2.65
C ALA A 139 -19.81 -19.48 1.82
N SER A 140 -19.63 -18.15 1.70
CA SER A 140 -20.51 -17.31 0.89
C SER A 140 -20.43 -17.63 -0.62
N SER A 141 -19.25 -17.99 -1.11
CA SER A 141 -19.02 -18.35 -2.52
C SER A 141 -19.60 -19.72 -2.90
N GLY A 142 -19.58 -20.69 -1.97
CA GLY A 142 -20.18 -22.02 -2.14
C GLY A 142 -21.71 -21.99 -2.14
N ILE A 143 -22.32 -21.19 -1.25
CA ILE A 143 -23.78 -21.01 -1.18
C ILE A 143 -24.34 -20.36 -2.46
N CYS A 144 -23.59 -19.46 -3.10
CA CYS A 144 -24.01 -18.83 -4.36
C CYS A 144 -24.01 -19.83 -5.53
N ARG A 145 -23.06 -20.79 -5.55
CA ARG A 145 -22.99 -21.82 -6.60
C ARG A 145 -24.10 -22.86 -6.49
N SER A 146 -24.49 -23.27 -5.28
CA SER A 146 -25.57 -24.25 -5.09
C SER A 146 -26.96 -23.70 -5.46
N ARG A 147 -27.24 -22.42 -5.20
CA ARG A 147 -28.51 -21.79 -5.60
C ARG A 147 -28.67 -21.63 -7.12
N LYS A 148 -27.57 -21.45 -7.87
CA LYS A 148 -27.61 -21.37 -9.34
C LYS A 148 -27.83 -22.72 -10.02
N ALA A 149 -27.46 -23.82 -9.36
CA ALA A 149 -27.66 -25.19 -9.87
C ALA A 149 -29.11 -25.69 -9.68
N MET A 150 -29.85 -25.17 -8.70
CA MET A 150 -31.25 -25.54 -8.43
C MET A 150 -32.29 -24.69 -9.19
N ALA A 151 -31.86 -23.71 -9.99
CA ALA A 151 -32.72 -22.82 -10.76
C ALA A 151 -32.71 -23.11 -12.28
N ARG A 152 -32.38 -24.35 -12.67
CA ARG A 152 -32.44 -24.85 -14.04
C ARG A 152 -33.36 -26.05 -14.13
#